data_AF-A0A816G0S0-F1
#
_entry.id   AF-A0A816G0S0-F1
#
_cell.length_a   1.000
_cell.length_b   1.000
_cell.length_c   1.000
_cell.angle_alpha   90.00
_cell.angle_beta   90.00
_cell.angle_gamma   90.00
#
_symmetry.space_group_name_H-M   'P 1'
#
loop_
_entity.id
_entity.type
_entity.pdbx_description
1 polymer ?
#
loop_
_entity_poly.entity_id
_entity_poly.type
_entity_poly.pdbx_seq_one_letter_code
_entity_poly.pdbx_strand_id
1 'polypeptide(L)'
;MSDTLVAFVQNGSIPESRIDDMATRIIAPYYLIGQYQDYPTVDLDRDTMENNYIINREAGRAGTILLKNVNNILPLNSSVNTNIYIYGQAASQTNYGLEQISWNANCGGALYQGGGSGFVRPVYAIDPLTALMQKGRDDRL
;
A
#
# COMPACT_ATOMS: atom_id res chain seq x y z
N MET A 1 -32.66 -11.64 -4.00
CA MET A 1 -32.12 -10.25 -4.04
C MET A 1 -32.21 -9.61 -5.44
N SER A 2 -32.57 -10.36 -6.50
CA SER A 2 -32.76 -9.84 -7.87
C SER A 2 -34.17 -9.32 -8.18
N ASP A 3 -35.14 -9.57 -7.31
CA ASP A 3 -36.56 -9.49 -7.71
C ASP A 3 -37.09 -8.06 -7.73
N THR A 4 -36.50 -7.15 -6.95
CA THR A 4 -36.96 -5.74 -6.87
C THR A 4 -36.61 -4.95 -8.13
N LEU A 5 -35.40 -5.11 -8.68
CA LEU A 5 -34.98 -4.38 -9.87
C LEU A 5 -35.79 -4.81 -11.09
N VAL A 6 -35.95 -6.13 -11.26
CA VAL A 6 -36.76 -6.70 -12.35
C VAL A 6 -38.21 -6.23 -12.26
N ALA A 7 -38.81 -6.26 -11.06
CA ALA A 7 -40.18 -5.79 -10.86
C ALA A 7 -40.37 -4.30 -11.19
N PHE A 8 -39.40 -3.45 -10.83
CA PHE A 8 -39.46 -2.02 -11.13
C PHE A 8 -39.28 -1.69 -12.61
N VAL A 9 -38.57 -2.52 -13.37
CA VAL A 9 -38.53 -2.38 -14.83
C VAL A 9 -39.85 -2.85 -15.44
N GLN A 10 -40.33 -4.03 -15.03
CA GLN A 10 -41.58 -4.62 -15.55
C GLN A 10 -42.81 -3.75 -15.26
N ASN A 11 -42.86 -3.09 -14.10
CA ASN A 11 -43.96 -2.20 -13.75
C ASN A 11 -43.78 -0.75 -14.25
N GLY A 12 -42.70 -0.46 -14.99
CA GLY A 12 -42.44 0.85 -15.59
C GLY A 12 -41.87 1.92 -14.66
N SER A 13 -41.60 1.61 -13.38
CA SER A 13 -40.99 2.56 -12.43
C SER A 13 -39.55 2.91 -12.81
N ILE A 14 -38.84 2.00 -13.48
CA ILE A 14 -37.50 2.21 -14.03
C ILE A 14 -37.54 1.92 -15.53
N PRO A 15 -37.25 2.89 -16.41
CA PRO A 15 -37.16 2.65 -17.84
C PRO A 15 -36.05 1.64 -18.17
N GLU A 16 -36.29 0.74 -19.14
CA GLU A 16 -35.29 -0.23 -19.60
C GLU A 16 -33.99 0.44 -20.06
N SER A 17 -34.09 1.62 -20.70
CA SER A 17 -32.93 2.42 -21.14
C SER A 17 -31.99 2.82 -19.99
N ARG A 18 -32.48 2.92 -18.76
CA ARG A 18 -31.65 3.11 -17.55
C ARG A 18 -30.85 1.83 -17.29
N ILE A 19 -31.45 0.66 -17.40
CA ILE A 19 -30.70 -0.60 -17.25
C ILE A 19 -29.64 -0.74 -18.34
N ASP A 20 -29.97 -0.39 -19.58
CA ASP A 20 -29.03 -0.42 -20.71
C ASP A 20 -27.83 0.50 -20.49
N ASP A 21 -28.03 1.73 -20.04
CA ASP A 21 -26.92 2.64 -19.68
C ASP A 21 -26.05 2.05 -18.56
N MET A 22 -26.63 1.25 -17.65
CA MET A 22 -25.94 0.70 -16.46
C MET A 22 -25.02 -0.42 -16.92
N ALA A 23 -25.60 -1.35 -17.68
CA ALA A 23 -24.88 -2.45 -18.30
C ALA A 23 -23.80 -1.92 -19.24
N THR A 24 -24.10 -0.91 -20.05
CA THR A 24 -23.13 -0.28 -20.95
C THR A 24 -21.96 0.32 -20.17
N ARG A 25 -22.20 1.03 -19.06
CA ARG A 25 -21.13 1.60 -18.22
C ARG A 25 -20.28 0.56 -17.48
N ILE A 26 -20.81 -0.64 -17.25
CA ILE A 26 -20.06 -1.77 -16.68
C ILE A 26 -19.23 -2.47 -17.76
N ILE A 27 -19.84 -2.74 -18.93
CA ILE A 27 -19.23 -3.52 -20.01
C ILE A 27 -18.24 -2.69 -20.83
N ALA A 28 -18.46 -1.38 -21.01
CA ALA A 28 -17.56 -0.51 -21.75
C ALA A 28 -16.11 -0.53 -21.24
N PRO A 29 -15.81 -0.32 -19.93
CA PRO A 29 -14.45 -0.43 -19.43
C PRO A 29 -13.89 -1.85 -19.55
N TYR A 30 -14.71 -2.89 -19.35
CA TYR A 30 -14.29 -4.29 -19.53
C TYR A 30 -13.70 -4.55 -20.93
N TYR A 31 -14.34 -4.00 -21.98
CA TYR A 31 -13.79 -4.04 -23.33
C TYR A 31 -12.60 -3.09 -23.53
N LEU A 32 -12.67 -1.87 -22.99
CA LEU A 32 -11.62 -0.85 -23.14
C LEU A 32 -10.24 -1.32 -22.67
N ILE A 33 -10.20 -2.02 -21.52
CA ILE A 33 -8.95 -2.57 -20.96
C ILE A 33 -8.67 -4.02 -21.38
N GLY A 34 -9.42 -4.54 -22.37
CA GLY A 34 -9.12 -5.81 -23.01
C GLY A 34 -9.48 -7.07 -22.21
N GLN A 35 -10.29 -6.97 -21.17
CA GLN A 35 -10.60 -8.12 -20.29
C GLN A 35 -11.53 -9.18 -20.91
N TYR A 36 -12.03 -8.95 -22.12
CA TYR A 36 -12.91 -9.88 -22.84
C TYR A 36 -12.16 -11.04 -23.52
N GLN A 37 -10.83 -10.99 -23.56
CA GLN A 37 -9.97 -12.02 -24.14
C GLN A 37 -8.97 -12.50 -23.10
N ASP A 38 -8.87 -13.83 -22.91
CA ASP A 38 -7.84 -14.50 -22.11
C ASP A 38 -7.64 -13.94 -20.68
N TYR A 39 -8.69 -13.38 -20.08
CA TYR A 39 -8.61 -12.84 -18.73
C TYR A 39 -8.44 -13.98 -17.71
N PRO A 40 -7.46 -13.91 -16.81
CA PRO A 40 -7.18 -14.99 -15.88
C PRO A 40 -8.35 -15.20 -14.93
N THR A 41 -8.55 -16.46 -14.53
CA THR A 41 -9.46 -16.79 -13.43
C THR A 41 -8.92 -16.22 -12.12
N VAL A 42 -9.83 -15.95 -11.18
CA VAL A 42 -9.45 -15.47 -9.85
C VAL A 42 -8.60 -16.53 -9.14
N ASP A 43 -7.42 -16.12 -8.69
CA ASP A 43 -6.50 -16.91 -7.86
C ASP A 43 -5.96 -15.99 -6.76
N LEU A 44 -6.36 -16.25 -5.52
CA LEU A 44 -6.00 -15.43 -4.36
C LEU A 44 -4.69 -15.87 -3.69
N ASP A 45 -4.14 -17.02 -4.10
CA ASP A 45 -2.92 -17.58 -3.53
C ASP A 45 -1.69 -17.29 -4.41
N ARG A 46 -1.89 -16.62 -5.56
CA ARG A 46 -0.84 -16.29 -6.51
C ARG A 46 0.14 -15.26 -5.94
N ASP A 47 1.43 -15.61 -5.91
CA ASP A 47 2.50 -14.64 -5.70
C ASP A 47 2.65 -13.72 -6.92
N THR A 48 2.53 -12.41 -6.69
CA THR A 48 2.60 -11.35 -7.70
C THR A 48 3.61 -10.26 -7.32
N MET A 49 4.48 -10.51 -6.32
CA MET A 49 5.39 -9.49 -5.83
C MET A 49 6.53 -9.16 -6.81
N GLU A 50 7.05 -10.17 -7.51
CA GLU A 50 8.17 -10.06 -8.45
C GLU A 50 9.25 -9.08 -7.95
N ASN A 51 9.58 -8.04 -8.72
CA ASN A 51 10.54 -7.00 -8.36
C ASN A 51 9.85 -5.66 -7.98
N ASN A 52 8.56 -5.67 -7.63
CA ASN A 52 7.80 -4.47 -7.28
C ASN A 52 8.40 -3.70 -6.09
N TYR A 53 9.22 -4.35 -5.25
CA TYR A 53 9.97 -3.69 -4.18
C TYR A 53 10.90 -2.57 -4.68
N ILE A 54 11.37 -2.64 -5.93
CA ILE A 54 12.23 -1.62 -6.54
C ILE A 54 11.46 -0.30 -6.65
N ILE A 55 10.27 -0.32 -7.26
CA ILE A 55 9.47 0.89 -7.42
C ILE A 55 8.89 1.37 -6.08
N ASN A 56 8.55 0.46 -5.17
CA ASN A 56 8.09 0.82 -3.82
C ASN A 56 9.18 1.59 -3.04
N ARG A 57 10.44 1.10 -3.12
CA ARG A 57 11.58 1.78 -2.51
C ARG A 57 11.86 3.13 -3.16
N GLU A 58 11.73 3.22 -4.48
CA GLU A 58 11.89 4.47 -5.22
C GLU A 58 10.85 5.51 -4.79
N ALA A 59 9.57 5.12 -4.74
CA ALA A 59 8.48 5.98 -4.33
C ALA A 59 8.68 6.50 -2.90
N GLY A 60 9.08 5.63 -1.97
CA GLY A 60 9.39 6.03 -0.59
C GLY A 60 10.58 7.01 -0.50
N ARG A 61 11.63 6.78 -1.29
CA ARG A 61 12.80 7.66 -1.36
C ARG A 61 12.44 9.03 -1.93
N ALA A 62 11.71 9.05 -3.06
CA ALA A 62 11.33 10.27 -3.75
C ALA A 62 10.25 11.07 -3.00
N GLY A 63 9.41 10.41 -2.20
CA GLY A 63 8.36 11.04 -1.41
C GLY A 63 8.83 11.65 -0.08
N THR A 64 10.07 11.41 0.34
CA THR A 64 10.61 11.95 1.59
C THR A 64 10.99 13.43 1.43
N ILE A 65 10.45 14.31 2.28
CA ILE A 65 10.67 15.76 2.22
C ILE A 65 11.59 16.22 3.36
N LEU A 66 12.72 16.86 3.01
CA LEU A 66 13.63 17.46 3.98
C LEU A 66 13.13 18.84 4.42
N LEU A 67 12.53 18.92 5.60
CA LEU A 67 11.97 20.19 6.11
C LEU A 67 13.01 21.11 6.75
N LYS A 68 14.06 20.57 7.36
CA LYS A 68 15.10 21.33 8.06
C LYS A 68 16.44 20.62 8.00
N ASN A 69 17.49 21.35 7.65
CA ASN A 69 18.88 20.89 7.70
C ASN A 69 19.77 22.05 8.16
N VAL A 70 20.15 22.06 9.44
CA VAL A 70 21.01 23.09 10.02
C VAL A 70 22.42 22.54 10.12
N ASN A 71 23.42 23.37 9.82
CA ASN A 71 24.84 23.00 9.84
C ASN A 71 25.20 21.83 8.94
N ASN A 72 24.42 21.56 7.89
CA ASN A 72 24.62 20.45 6.96
C ASN A 72 24.79 19.09 7.65
N ILE A 73 23.99 18.83 8.70
CA ILE A 73 24.05 17.57 9.45
C ILE A 73 23.68 16.35 8.58
N LEU A 74 22.86 16.57 7.54
CA LEU A 74 22.60 15.58 6.51
C LEU A 74 23.33 15.95 5.20
N PRO A 75 23.87 14.94 4.47
CA PRO A 75 23.83 13.51 4.77
C PRO A 75 24.72 13.12 5.96
N LEU A 76 24.34 12.06 6.67
CA LEU A 76 25.15 11.54 7.79
C LEU A 76 26.53 11.09 7.28
N ASN A 77 27.56 11.32 8.07
CA ASN A 77 28.93 10.93 7.76
C ASN A 77 29.40 9.87 8.76
N SER A 78 29.54 8.63 8.30
CA SER A 78 29.96 7.52 9.15
C SER A 78 31.36 7.68 9.75
N SER A 79 32.24 8.49 9.15
CA SER A 79 33.58 8.77 9.72
C SER A 79 33.54 9.73 10.92
N VAL A 80 32.43 10.44 11.12
CA VAL A 80 32.28 11.47 12.18
C VAL A 80 31.16 11.08 13.16
N ASN A 81 30.10 10.44 12.68
CA ASN A 81 28.94 10.03 13.47
C ASN A 81 29.10 8.56 13.92
N THR A 82 30.01 8.31 14.85
CA THR A 82 30.33 6.95 15.33
C THR A 82 29.29 6.36 16.28
N ASN A 83 28.50 7.20 16.95
CA ASN A 83 27.43 6.76 17.84
C ASN A 83 26.10 7.33 17.37
N ILE A 84 25.15 6.45 17.06
CA ILE A 84 23.80 6.80 16.62
C ILE A 84 22.82 6.27 17.65
N TYR A 85 22.02 7.18 18.21
CA TYR A 85 20.93 6.86 19.12
C TYR A 85 19.61 7.02 18.39
N ILE A 86 18.76 5.99 18.46
CA ILE A 86 17.47 5.93 17.76
C ILE A 86 16.38 5.87 18.83
N TYR A 87 15.38 6.73 18.70
CA TYR A 87 14.32 6.88 19.70
C TYR A 87 12.93 6.76 19.07
N GLY A 88 12.00 6.21 19.85
CA GLY A 88 10.57 6.12 19.51
C GLY A 88 10.17 4.78 18.87
N GLN A 89 8.94 4.35 19.15
CA GLN A 89 8.38 3.10 18.61
C GLN A 89 8.31 3.08 17.08
N ALA A 90 8.18 4.24 16.43
CA ALA A 90 8.13 4.36 14.98
C ALA A 90 9.44 3.93 14.29
N ALA A 91 10.52 3.75 15.04
CA ALA A 91 11.77 3.23 14.52
C ALA A 91 11.80 1.70 14.42
N SER A 92 10.96 0.98 15.18
CA SER A 92 10.98 -0.49 15.27
C SER A 92 9.79 -1.13 14.57
N GLN A 93 9.79 -2.46 14.46
CA GLN A 93 8.60 -3.21 14.03
C GLN A 93 7.51 -3.17 15.10
N THR A 94 6.27 -3.41 14.67
CA THR A 94 5.14 -3.62 15.58
C THR A 94 5.27 -4.99 16.27
N ASN A 95 4.91 -5.05 17.56
CA ASN A 95 4.84 -6.32 18.30
C ASN A 95 3.57 -7.13 17.99
N TYR A 96 2.68 -6.61 17.16
CA TYR A 96 1.36 -7.18 16.89
C TYR A 96 1.25 -7.86 15.52
N GLY A 97 2.35 -7.91 14.75
CA GLY A 97 2.35 -8.36 13.37
C GLY A 97 1.82 -7.30 12.41
N LEU A 98 2.28 -7.35 11.15
CA LEU A 98 1.99 -6.29 10.17
C LEU A 98 0.53 -6.23 9.74
N GLU A 99 -0.23 -7.32 9.90
CA GLU A 99 -1.65 -7.37 9.52
C GLU A 99 -2.56 -6.60 10.47
N GLN A 100 -2.16 -6.41 11.73
CA GLN A 100 -3.05 -5.85 12.74
C GLN A 100 -3.25 -4.33 12.60
N ILE A 101 -2.38 -3.67 11.83
CA ILE A 101 -2.42 -2.22 11.50
C ILE A 101 -3.68 -1.86 10.70
N SER A 102 -4.33 -2.82 10.03
CA SER A 102 -5.51 -2.61 9.19
C SER A 102 -6.72 -2.03 9.92
N TRP A 103 -6.87 -2.31 11.22
CA TRP A 103 -8.09 -1.98 11.99
C TRP A 103 -7.80 -1.21 13.29
N ASN A 104 -6.54 -1.11 13.68
CA ASN A 104 -6.13 -0.47 14.92
C ASN A 104 -4.90 0.40 14.67
N ALA A 105 -5.04 1.72 14.80
CA ALA A 105 -3.90 2.64 14.67
C ALA A 105 -2.91 2.56 15.86
N ASN A 106 -3.25 1.83 16.93
CA ASN A 106 -2.45 1.69 18.14
C ASN A 106 -1.60 0.41 18.17
N CYS A 107 -1.20 -0.13 17.02
CA CYS A 107 -0.32 -1.30 16.96
C CYS A 107 1.15 -0.98 17.30
N GLY A 108 1.52 0.30 17.46
CA GLY A 108 2.91 0.71 17.63
C GLY A 108 3.82 0.28 16.46
N GLY A 109 5.11 0.59 16.55
CA GLY A 109 6.04 0.34 15.45
C GLY A 109 6.00 1.40 14.34
N ALA A 110 6.80 1.18 13.30
CA ALA A 110 6.85 1.97 12.09
C ALA A 110 5.52 1.88 11.31
N LEU A 111 4.99 3.03 10.90
CA LEU A 111 3.73 3.13 10.14
C LEU A 111 4.04 3.21 8.64
N TYR A 112 3.69 2.17 7.89
CA TYR A 112 3.93 2.10 6.44
C TYR A 112 2.68 2.41 5.59
N GLN A 113 1.49 2.30 6.18
CA GLN A 113 0.21 2.56 5.53
C GLN A 113 -0.84 2.94 6.57
N GLY A 114 -1.93 3.58 6.13
CA GLY A 114 -3.11 3.80 6.97
C GLY A 114 -3.93 2.52 7.18
N GLY A 115 -5.04 2.63 7.91
CA GLY A 115 -6.01 1.54 8.10
C GLY A 115 -7.21 1.62 7.15
N GLY A 116 -8.18 0.72 7.35
CA GLY A 116 -9.47 0.71 6.64
C GLY A 116 -9.45 -0.08 5.33
N SER A 117 -10.42 0.19 4.45
CA SER A 117 -10.61 -0.57 3.19
C SER A 117 -9.49 -0.39 2.16
N GLY A 118 -8.62 0.60 2.32
CA GLY A 118 -7.41 0.80 1.51
C GLY A 118 -6.17 0.07 2.03
N PHE A 119 -6.29 -0.69 3.12
CA PHE A 119 -5.18 -1.47 3.65
C PHE A 119 -4.86 -2.66 2.76
N VAL A 120 -3.57 -2.91 2.54
CA VAL A 120 -3.07 -4.11 1.84
C VAL A 120 -2.14 -4.87 2.77
N ARG A 121 -2.29 -6.18 2.88
CA ARG A 121 -1.42 -7.00 3.76
C ARG A 121 0.01 -7.01 3.21
N PRO A 122 1.00 -6.44 3.92
CA PRO A 122 2.38 -6.52 3.50
C PRO A 122 2.95 -7.91 3.83
N VAL A 123 3.74 -8.48 2.94
CA VAL A 123 4.43 -9.77 3.21
C VAL A 123 5.68 -9.59 4.08
N TYR A 124 6.29 -8.41 4.01
CA TYR A 124 7.36 -8.01 4.91
C TYR A 124 7.37 -6.48 5.06
N ALA A 125 8.10 -6.00 6.07
CA ALA A 125 8.40 -4.58 6.22
C ALA A 125 9.82 -4.42 6.78
N ILE A 126 10.50 -3.35 6.35
CA ILE A 126 11.83 -3.00 6.85
C ILE A 126 11.71 -1.70 7.63
N ASP A 127 11.89 -1.77 8.94
CA ASP A 127 11.79 -0.64 9.85
C ASP A 127 13.05 0.24 9.84
N PRO A 128 12.93 1.53 10.24
CA PRO A 128 14.07 2.45 10.26
C PRO A 128 15.25 1.95 11.07
N LEU A 129 15.01 1.30 12.23
CA LEU A 129 16.07 0.76 13.07
C LEU A 129 16.82 -0.35 12.33
N THR A 130 16.11 -1.33 11.77
CA THR A 130 16.73 -2.40 10.98
C THR A 130 17.54 -1.85 9.80
N ALA A 131 17.00 -0.87 9.07
CA ALA A 131 17.70 -0.25 7.94
C ALA A 131 18.97 0.52 8.37
N LEU A 132 18.88 1.30 9.45
CA LEU A 132 20.03 2.04 10.00
C LEU A 132 21.09 1.12 10.58
N MET A 133 20.69 0.05 11.27
CA MET A 133 21.62 -0.98 11.77
C MET A 133 22.34 -1.69 10.62
N GLN A 134 21.63 -2.02 9.53
CA GLN A 134 22.27 -2.61 8.35
C GLN A 134 23.27 -1.63 7.74
N LYS A 135 22.89 -0.37 7.55
CA LYS A 135 23.78 0.65 6.99
C LYS A 135 25.00 0.90 7.88
N GLY A 136 24.82 0.94 9.20
CA GLY A 136 25.92 1.07 10.14
C GLY A 136 26.91 -0.09 10.07
N ARG A 137 26.42 -1.34 9.97
CA ARG A 137 27.29 -2.50 9.75
C ARG A 137 28.06 -2.41 8.45
N ASP A 138 27.38 -2.03 7.35
CA ASP A 138 28.00 -1.90 6.03
C ASP A 138 29.09 -0.81 6.02
N ASP A 139 28.86 0.28 6.76
CA ASP A 139 29.80 1.40 6.89
C ASP A 139 30.87 1.19 7.98
N ARG A 140 30.83 0.06 8.71
CA ARG A 140 31.71 -0.27 9.84
C ARG A 140 31.68 0.79 10.96
N LEU A 141 30.49 1.29 11.25
CA LEU A 141 30.19 2.13 12.42
C LEU A 141 30.28 1.36 13.73
#